data_AF-A0A0U1YUQ6-F1
#
_entry.id   AF-A0A0U1YUQ6-F1
#
_cell.length_a   1.000
_cell.length_b   1.000
_cell.length_c   1.000
_cell.angle_alpha   90.00
_cell.angle_beta   90.00
_cell.angle_gamma   90.00
#
_symmetry.space_group_name_H-M   'P 1'
#
loop_
_entity.id
_entity.type
_entity.pdbx_description
1 polymer ?
#
loop_
_entity_poly.entity_id
_entity_poly.type
_entity_poly.pdbx_seq_one_letter_code
_entity_poly.pdbx_strand_id
1 'polypeptide(L)'
;MYFMLLVSLAFFVGVVGVACNPSPCFGALALVLASGFGCAMVAEMGSSFSALILFLIYLGGMLVVFAYSVAMSGDVYPEAWGGRFSGFLVVCFVMLTFIMGKFLGLISFGVYGPGLGCVGVSLLYSYGGYYLLLVGFGLLLALFVVLELVRWVSFGSYKV
;
A
#
# COMPACT_ATOMS: atom_id res chain seq x y z
N MET A 1 -24.01 -6.07 3.14
CA MET A 1 -23.91 -4.71 2.52
C MET A 1 -23.25 -3.68 3.43
N TYR A 2 -23.64 -3.54 4.71
CA TYR A 2 -22.98 -2.59 5.62
C TYR A 2 -21.51 -2.91 5.92
N PHE A 3 -21.13 -4.20 5.95
CA PHE A 3 -19.75 -4.61 6.22
C PHE A 3 -18.76 -4.07 5.16
N MET A 4 -19.00 -4.30 3.86
CA MET A 4 -18.16 -3.76 2.79
C MET A 4 -18.07 -2.23 2.82
N LEU A 5 -19.16 -1.54 3.18
CA LEU A 5 -19.18 -0.08 3.31
C LEU A 5 -18.33 0.40 4.49
N LEU A 6 -18.39 -0.29 5.63
CA LEU A 6 -17.53 0.02 6.78
C LEU A 6 -16.06 -0.22 6.46
N VAL A 7 -15.72 -1.32 5.78
CA VAL A 7 -14.34 -1.63 5.40
C VAL A 7 -13.81 -0.62 4.37
N SER A 8 -14.64 -0.20 3.40
CA SER A 8 -14.22 0.83 2.44
C SER A 8 -14.04 2.19 3.08
N LEU A 9 -14.92 2.59 4.01
CA LEU A 9 -14.75 3.82 4.78
C LEU A 9 -13.47 3.78 5.61
N ALA A 10 -13.20 2.66 6.30
CA ALA A 10 -11.98 2.47 7.08
C ALA A 10 -10.71 2.52 6.20
N PHE A 11 -10.76 1.95 5.00
CA PHE A 11 -9.71 2.07 4.00
C PHE A 11 -9.43 3.52 3.63
N PHE A 12 -10.47 4.30 3.30
CA PHE A 12 -10.32 5.72 2.97
C PHE A 12 -9.77 6.54 4.12
N VAL A 13 -10.21 6.29 5.36
CA VAL A 13 -9.65 6.96 6.54
C VAL A 13 -8.15 6.69 6.67
N GLY A 14 -7.71 5.45 6.42
CA GLY A 14 -6.30 5.10 6.38
C GLY A 14 -5.53 5.88 5.30
N VAL A 15 -6.03 5.91 4.06
CA VAL A 15 -5.39 6.62 2.93
C VAL A 15 -5.31 8.13 3.18
N VAL A 16 -6.37 8.73 3.72
CA VAL A 16 -6.37 10.14 4.10
C VAL A 16 -5.33 10.40 5.19
N GLY A 17 -5.22 9.50 6.18
CA GLY A 17 -4.21 9.59 7.22
C GLY A 17 -2.78 9.64 6.66
N VAL A 18 -2.50 8.89 5.60
CA VAL A 18 -1.22 8.94 4.87
C VAL A 18 -1.06 10.25 4.09
N ALA A 19 -2.12 10.70 3.41
CA ALA A 19 -2.12 11.90 2.58
C ALA A 19 -1.99 13.21 3.36
N CYS A 20 -2.33 13.21 4.67
CA CYS A 20 -2.13 14.36 5.55
C CYS A 20 -0.65 14.72 5.80
N ASN A 21 0.30 14.00 5.19
CA ASN A 21 1.75 14.15 5.38
C ASN A 21 2.13 14.25 6.87
N PRO A 22 1.71 13.29 7.72
CA PRO A 22 2.25 13.24 9.07
C PRO A 22 3.74 12.89 9.07
N SER A 23 4.36 13.02 10.25
CA SER A 23 5.69 12.45 10.46
C SER A 23 5.73 10.95 10.10
N PRO A 24 6.89 10.42 9.65
CA PRO A 24 6.98 9.09 9.05
C PRO A 24 6.44 7.94 9.93
N CYS A 25 6.52 8.07 11.26
CA CYS A 25 6.00 7.08 12.21
C CYS A 25 4.47 6.96 12.16
N PHE A 26 3.75 8.09 12.18
CA PHE A 26 2.29 8.06 12.05
C PHE A 26 1.86 7.70 10.62
N GLY A 27 2.64 8.08 9.61
CA GLY A 27 2.43 7.66 8.22
C GLY A 27 2.52 6.14 8.05
N ALA A 28 3.50 5.50 8.70
CA ALA A 28 3.65 4.04 8.71
C ALA A 28 2.42 3.35 9.30
N LEU A 29 1.95 3.82 10.46
CA LEU A 29 0.75 3.28 11.13
C LEU A 29 -0.50 3.45 10.27
N ALA A 30 -0.67 4.61 9.63
CA ALA A 30 -1.79 4.84 8.72
C ALA A 30 -1.74 3.94 7.47
N LEU A 31 -0.54 3.68 6.93
CA LEU A 31 -0.33 2.71 5.84
C LEU A 31 -0.67 1.27 6.25
N VAL A 32 -0.36 0.86 7.49
CA VAL A 32 -0.74 -0.48 8.03
C VAL A 32 -2.25 -0.63 7.99
N LEU A 33 -2.96 0.36 8.52
CA LEU A 33 -4.42 0.34 8.57
C LEU A 33 -5.02 0.34 7.16
N ALA A 34 -4.55 1.24 6.28
CA ALA A 34 -5.01 1.32 4.90
C ALA A 34 -4.79 0.01 4.15
N SER A 35 -3.58 -0.57 4.20
CA SER A 35 -3.29 -1.84 3.52
C SER A 35 -4.11 -3.01 4.08
N GLY A 36 -4.30 -3.09 5.40
CA GLY A 36 -5.13 -4.12 6.04
C GLY A 36 -6.59 -4.07 5.60
N PHE A 37 -7.22 -2.89 5.65
CA PHE A 37 -8.60 -2.72 5.19
C PHE A 37 -8.72 -2.92 3.67
N GLY A 38 -7.73 -2.51 2.88
CA GLY A 38 -7.71 -2.74 1.43
C GLY A 38 -7.67 -4.24 1.09
N CYS A 39 -6.87 -5.02 1.81
CA CYS A 39 -6.83 -6.48 1.65
C CYS A 39 -8.17 -7.11 2.03
N ALA A 40 -8.83 -6.62 3.09
CA ALA A 40 -10.16 -7.07 3.47
C ALA A 40 -11.20 -6.77 2.37
N MET A 41 -11.15 -5.60 1.72
CA MET A 41 -12.03 -5.30 0.58
C MET A 41 -11.86 -6.30 -0.57
N VAL A 42 -10.62 -6.60 -0.94
CA VAL A 42 -10.30 -7.53 -2.04
C VAL A 42 -10.68 -8.97 -1.69
N ALA A 43 -10.58 -9.35 -0.42
CA ALA A 43 -11.02 -10.66 0.07
C ALA A 43 -12.55 -10.81 -0.02
N GLU A 44 -13.31 -9.77 0.34
CA GLU A 44 -14.77 -9.75 0.25
C GLU A 44 -15.29 -9.80 -1.20
N MET A 45 -14.49 -9.35 -2.17
CA MET A 45 -14.80 -9.48 -3.60
C MET A 45 -14.60 -10.91 -4.15
N GLY A 46 -14.23 -11.88 -3.32
CA GLY A 46 -14.04 -13.28 -3.72
C GLY A 46 -12.65 -13.59 -4.29
N SER A 47 -11.71 -12.65 -4.22
CA SER A 47 -10.34 -12.80 -4.73
C SER A 47 -9.31 -13.01 -3.61
N SER A 48 -9.52 -14.04 -2.78
CA SER A 48 -8.72 -14.31 -1.58
C SER A 48 -7.23 -14.50 -1.88
N PHE A 49 -6.87 -15.12 -3.01
CA PHE A 49 -5.46 -15.31 -3.39
C PHE A 49 -4.74 -13.98 -3.62
N SER A 50 -5.36 -13.07 -4.37
CA SER A 50 -4.82 -11.72 -4.62
C SER A 50 -4.74 -10.91 -3.33
N ALA A 51 -5.74 -11.02 -2.46
CA ALA A 51 -5.73 -10.38 -1.15
C ALA A 51 -4.56 -10.85 -0.27
N LEU A 52 -4.25 -12.16 -0.27
CA LEU A 52 -3.11 -12.71 0.46
C LEU A 52 -1.77 -12.21 -0.10
N ILE A 53 -1.58 -12.20 -1.43
CA ILE A 53 -0.36 -11.65 -2.02
C ILE A 53 -0.16 -10.18 -1.64
N LEU A 54 -1.22 -9.37 -1.75
CA LEU A 54 -1.16 -7.96 -1.35
C LEU A 54 -0.81 -7.82 0.13
N PHE A 55 -1.43 -8.62 0.99
CA PHE A 55 -1.14 -8.65 2.42
C PHE A 55 0.34 -8.98 2.67
N LEU A 56 0.88 -10.04 2.08
CA LEU A 56 2.28 -10.42 2.29
C LEU A 56 3.26 -9.37 1.76
N ILE A 57 3.06 -8.84 0.55
CA ILE A 57 4.02 -7.91 -0.07
C ILE A 57 3.95 -6.53 0.59
N TYR A 58 2.75 -6.00 0.87
CA TYR A 58 2.61 -4.69 1.51
C TYR A 58 2.90 -4.74 3.01
N LEU A 59 2.16 -5.53 3.79
CA LEU A 59 2.32 -5.55 5.25
C LEU A 59 3.60 -6.28 5.67
N GLY A 60 3.92 -7.41 5.03
CA GLY A 60 5.10 -8.20 5.38
C GLY A 60 6.40 -7.67 4.78
N GLY A 61 6.37 -7.21 3.53
CA GLY A 61 7.58 -6.76 2.82
C GLY A 61 7.86 -5.27 3.02
N MET A 62 7.09 -4.44 2.31
CA MET A 62 7.40 -3.01 2.20
C MET A 62 7.24 -2.25 3.52
N LEU A 63 6.24 -2.59 4.32
CA LEU A 63 5.98 -1.87 5.57
C LEU A 63 7.04 -2.16 6.63
N VAL A 64 7.58 -3.38 6.69
CA VAL A 64 8.67 -3.72 7.62
C VAL A 64 9.93 -2.91 7.29
N VAL A 65 10.30 -2.81 6.02
CA VAL A 65 11.44 -2.00 5.58
C VAL A 65 11.19 -0.51 5.84
N PHE A 66 9.95 -0.04 5.61
CA PHE A 66 9.57 1.33 5.92
C PHE A 66 9.70 1.62 7.43
N ALA A 67 9.13 0.78 8.29
CA ALA A 67 9.22 0.91 9.74
C ALA A 67 10.68 0.89 10.23
N TYR A 68 11.55 0.07 9.63
CA TYR A 68 12.98 0.07 9.93
C TYR A 68 13.65 1.41 9.58
N SER A 69 13.35 1.97 8.40
CA SER A 69 13.89 3.28 8.00
C SER A 69 13.39 4.41 8.90
N VAL A 70 12.11 4.38 9.31
CA VAL A 70 11.53 5.34 10.24
C VAL A 70 12.18 5.25 11.62
N ALA A 71 12.47 4.04 12.10
CA ALA A 71 13.18 3.85 13.35
C ALA A 71 14.61 4.43 13.30
N MET A 72 15.26 4.38 12.12
CA MET A 72 16.59 4.93 11.91
C MET A 72 16.58 6.47 11.72
N SER A 73 15.50 7.02 11.17
CA SER A 73 15.31 8.47 10.97
C SER A 73 14.50 9.13 12.09
N GLY A 74 14.47 8.53 13.28
CA GLY A 74 13.57 8.95 14.36
C GLY A 74 13.86 10.37 14.85
N ASP A 75 12.97 11.31 14.52
CA ASP A 75 12.98 12.65 15.09
C ASP A 75 12.56 12.62 16.56
N VAL A 76 13.25 13.39 17.42
CA VAL A 76 13.01 13.43 18.88
C VAL A 76 11.62 13.97 19.23
N TYR A 77 11.01 14.77 18.34
CA TYR A 77 9.67 15.34 18.49
C TYR A 77 8.83 15.09 17.23
N PRO A 78 8.07 13.99 17.16
CA PRO A 78 7.28 13.68 15.98
C PRO A 78 6.10 14.64 15.86
N GLU A 79 5.96 15.30 14.70
CA GLU A 79 4.76 16.08 14.38
C GLU A 79 3.54 15.15 14.30
N ALA A 80 2.52 15.44 15.08
CA ALA A 80 1.26 14.70 15.11
C ALA A 80 0.28 15.18 14.03
N TRP A 81 -0.82 14.43 13.82
CA TRP A 81 -1.99 14.86 13.04
C TRP A 81 -2.72 16.05 13.72
N GLY A 82 -2.10 17.23 13.77
CA GLY A 82 -2.62 18.37 14.55
C GLY A 82 -2.77 19.68 13.79
N GLY A 83 -2.34 19.75 12.52
CA GLY A 83 -2.37 20.98 11.74
C GLY A 83 -3.78 21.36 11.25
N ARG A 84 -4.10 22.65 11.22
CA ARG A 84 -5.35 23.18 10.60
C ARG A 84 -5.53 22.72 9.14
N PHE A 85 -4.41 22.51 8.43
CA PHE A 85 -4.38 22.02 7.05
C PHE A 85 -4.73 20.53 6.92
N SER A 86 -4.30 19.67 7.86
CA SER A 86 -4.64 18.24 7.81
C SER A 86 -6.14 18.03 8.05
N GLY A 87 -6.74 18.79 8.97
CA GLY A 87 -8.19 18.77 9.21
C GLY A 87 -9.00 19.18 7.99
N PHE A 88 -8.57 20.21 7.24
CA PHE A 88 -9.25 20.64 6.01
C PHE A 88 -9.18 19.58 4.90
N LEU A 89 -8.02 18.95 4.72
CA LEU A 89 -7.83 17.86 3.77
C LEU A 89 -8.72 16.66 4.10
N VAL A 90 -8.81 16.26 5.37
CA VAL A 90 -9.69 15.17 5.83
C VAL A 90 -11.15 15.48 5.48
N VAL A 91 -11.63 16.69 5.81
CA VAL A 91 -13.01 17.11 5.54
C VAL A 91 -13.30 17.16 4.04
N CYS A 92 -12.37 17.68 3.24
CA CYS A 92 -12.53 17.74 1.79
C CYS A 92 -12.57 16.34 1.17
N PHE A 93 -11.70 15.43 1.62
CA PHE A 93 -11.67 14.05 1.15
C PHE A 93 -12.93 13.27 1.52
N VAL A 94 -13.45 13.45 2.74
CA VAL A 94 -14.70 12.84 3.19
C VAL A 94 -15.90 13.35 2.39
N MET A 95 -15.94 14.66 2.07
CA MET A 95 -16.97 15.21 1.19
C MET A 95 -16.89 14.62 -0.22
N LEU A 96 -15.67 14.47 -0.75
CA LEU A 96 -15.45 13.93 -2.10
C LEU A 96 -15.80 12.44 -2.18
N THR A 97 -15.47 11.64 -1.17
CA THR A 97 -15.87 10.23 -1.10
C THR A 97 -17.37 10.05 -0.90
N PHE A 98 -18.06 10.99 -0.23
CA PHE A 98 -19.52 10.95 -0.10
C PHE A 98 -20.23 11.28 -1.42
N ILE A 99 -19.70 12.25 -2.18
CA ILE A 99 -20.21 12.62 -3.51
C ILE A 99 -19.95 11.49 -4.51
N MET A 100 -18.72 10.98 -4.55
CA MET A 100 -18.34 9.90 -5.47
C MET A 100 -18.95 8.56 -5.05
N GLY A 101 -19.12 8.28 -3.77
CA GLY A 101 -19.77 7.05 -3.29
C GLY A 101 -21.24 6.95 -3.70
N LYS A 102 -21.95 8.10 -3.77
CA LYS A 102 -23.31 8.15 -4.33
C LYS A 102 -23.35 7.94 -5.85
N PHE A 103 -22.33 8.41 -6.57
CA PHE A 103 -22.26 8.31 -8.03
C PHE A 103 -21.73 6.94 -8.51
N LEU A 104 -20.73 6.40 -7.81
CA LEU A 104 -20.05 5.14 -8.10
C LEU A 104 -20.76 3.92 -7.47
N GLY A 105 -21.58 4.12 -6.43
CA GLY A 105 -22.43 3.07 -5.84
C GLY A 105 -23.49 2.51 -6.79
N LEU A 106 -23.65 3.10 -7.98
CA LEU A 106 -24.45 2.60 -9.09
C LEU A 106 -23.70 1.61 -9.99
N ILE A 107 -22.38 1.54 -9.88
CA ILE A 107 -21.54 0.63 -10.65
C ILE A 107 -21.35 -0.62 -9.80
N SER A 108 -22.24 -1.61 -9.98
CA SER A 108 -22.04 -2.93 -9.41
C SER A 108 -20.64 -3.42 -9.77
N PHE A 109 -19.75 -3.53 -8.78
CA PHE A 109 -18.49 -4.23 -8.94
C PHE A 109 -18.84 -5.64 -9.37
N GLY A 110 -18.56 -5.95 -10.65
CA GLY A 110 -18.85 -7.24 -11.23
C GLY A 110 -18.25 -8.32 -10.35
N VAL A 111 -19.10 -9.23 -9.89
CA VAL A 111 -18.67 -10.42 -9.18
C VAL A 111 -17.87 -11.26 -10.17
N TYR A 112 -16.56 -11.04 -10.21
CA TYR A 112 -15.66 -11.99 -10.86
C TYR A 112 -15.75 -13.28 -10.04
N GLY A 113 -16.24 -14.34 -10.67
CA GLY A 113 -16.59 -15.58 -9.99
C GLY A 113 -15.46 -16.11 -9.09
N PRO A 114 -15.81 -16.75 -7.96
CA PRO A 114 -14.84 -17.28 -7.02
C PRO A 114 -13.92 -18.29 -7.74
N GLY A 115 -12.63 -18.00 -7.81
CA GLY A 115 -11.62 -18.97 -8.28
C GLY A 115 -10.79 -18.58 -9.51
N LEU A 116 -11.07 -17.46 -10.20
CA LEU A 116 -10.24 -17.04 -11.34
C LEU A 116 -8.82 -16.59 -10.95
N GLY A 117 -8.59 -16.21 -9.69
CA GLY A 117 -7.28 -15.74 -9.21
C GLY A 117 -6.17 -16.80 -9.36
N CYS A 118 -6.44 -18.04 -8.93
CA CYS A 118 -5.45 -19.12 -9.04
C CYS A 118 -5.20 -19.53 -10.49
N VAL A 119 -6.22 -19.48 -11.34
CA VAL A 119 -6.10 -19.76 -12.78
C VAL A 119 -5.21 -18.70 -13.45
N GLY A 120 -5.37 -17.42 -13.09
CA GLY A 120 -4.53 -16.34 -13.61
C GLY A 120 -3.04 -16.55 -13.35
N VAL A 121 -2.67 -17.03 -12.16
CA VAL A 121 -1.26 -17.30 -11.79
C VAL A 121 -0.69 -18.46 -12.60
N SER A 122 -1.46 -19.53 -12.77
CA SER A 122 -1.05 -20.67 -13.58
C SER A 122 -0.79 -20.27 -15.05
N LEU A 123 -1.56 -19.30 -15.57
CA LEU A 123 -1.34 -18.75 -16.92
C LEU A 123 -0.06 -17.91 -17.03
N LEU A 124 0.38 -17.25 -15.95
CA LEU A 124 1.66 -16.54 -15.94
C LEU A 124 2.84 -17.51 -16.14
N TYR A 125 2.76 -18.72 -15.57
CA TYR A 125 3.82 -19.72 -15.72
C TYR A 125 3.79 -20.44 -17.06
N SER A 126 2.62 -20.58 -17.71
CA SER A 126 2.52 -21.25 -19.01
C SER A 126 2.80 -20.32 -20.19
N TYR A 127 2.02 -19.25 -20.32
CA TYR A 127 2.12 -18.30 -21.44
C TYR A 127 2.90 -17.03 -21.08
N GLY A 128 3.02 -16.71 -19.79
CA GLY A 128 3.63 -15.46 -19.31
C GLY A 128 5.15 -15.49 -19.11
N GLY A 129 5.86 -16.53 -19.58
CA GLY A 129 7.29 -16.73 -19.30
C GLY A 129 8.18 -15.53 -19.68
N TYR A 130 7.90 -14.86 -20.79
CA TYR A 130 8.63 -13.65 -21.20
C TYR A 130 8.47 -12.50 -20.18
N TYR A 131 7.25 -12.28 -19.68
CA TYR A 131 6.98 -11.26 -18.66
C TYR A 131 7.66 -11.61 -17.33
N LEU A 132 7.68 -12.89 -16.95
CA LEU A 132 8.40 -13.36 -15.75
C LEU A 132 9.90 -13.10 -15.85
N LEU A 133 10.51 -13.34 -17.01
CA LEU A 133 11.92 -13.05 -17.25
C LEU A 133 12.22 -11.54 -17.19
N LEU A 134 11.38 -10.71 -17.80
CA LEU A 134 11.53 -9.25 -17.74
C LEU A 134 11.44 -8.72 -16.31
N VAL A 135 10.43 -9.16 -15.55
CA VAL A 135 10.25 -8.73 -14.14
C VAL A 135 11.38 -9.26 -13.27
N GLY A 136 11.79 -10.52 -13.43
CA GLY A 136 12.91 -11.11 -12.70
C GLY A 136 14.23 -10.39 -12.97
N PHE A 137 14.51 -10.06 -14.23
CA PHE A 137 15.68 -9.27 -14.60
C PHE A 137 15.61 -7.85 -14.04
N GLY A 138 14.44 -7.20 -14.08
CA GLY A 138 14.23 -5.89 -13.45
C GLY A 138 14.49 -5.90 -11.94
N LEU A 139 14.06 -6.94 -11.23
CA LEU A 139 14.32 -7.12 -9.80
C LEU A 139 15.82 -7.33 -9.51
N LEU A 140 16.53 -8.09 -10.34
CA LEU A 140 17.98 -8.27 -10.22
C LEU A 140 18.73 -6.95 -10.45
N LEU A 141 18.35 -6.18 -11.46
CA LEU A 141 18.91 -4.85 -11.69
C LEU A 141 18.64 -3.91 -10.52
N ALA A 142 17.42 -3.90 -9.99
CA ALA A 142 17.08 -3.10 -8.81
C ALA A 142 17.95 -3.47 -7.59
N LEU A 143 18.17 -4.77 -7.37
CA LEU A 143 19.06 -5.25 -6.31
C LEU A 143 20.51 -4.78 -6.53
N PHE A 144 21.02 -4.86 -7.75
CA PHE A 144 22.38 -4.40 -8.06
C PHE A 144 22.51 -2.88 -7.85
N VAL A 145 21.52 -2.10 -8.27
CA VAL A 145 21.47 -0.65 -8.02
C VAL A 145 21.50 -0.36 -6.52
N VAL A 146 20.68 -1.03 -5.72
CA VAL A 146 20.68 -0.83 -4.25
C VAL A 146 22.03 -1.23 -3.64
N LEU A 147 22.64 -2.33 -4.08
CA LEU A 147 23.97 -2.75 -3.60
C LEU A 147 25.06 -1.74 -3.94
N GLU A 148 25.06 -1.20 -5.15
CA GLU A 148 26.00 -0.13 -5.51
C GLU A 148 25.76 1.11 -4.65
N LEU A 149 24.51 1.60 -4.55
CA LEU A 149 24.16 2.78 -3.74
C LEU A 149 24.66 2.64 -2.29
N VAL A 150 24.44 1.49 -1.65
CA VAL A 150 24.91 1.25 -0.28
C VAL A 150 26.44 1.15 -0.20
N ARG A 151 27.11 0.58 -1.21
CA ARG A 151 28.59 0.56 -1.30
C ARG A 151 29.16 1.98 -1.37
N TRP A 152 28.58 2.88 -2.17
CA TRP A 152 29.04 4.26 -2.28
C TRP A 152 28.92 5.04 -0.97
N VAL A 153 27.86 4.81 -0.19
CA VAL A 153 27.70 5.42 1.15
C VAL A 153 28.84 5.01 2.09
N SER A 154 29.31 3.76 2.03
CA SER A 154 30.44 3.31 2.85
C SER A 154 31.76 4.03 2.51
N PHE A 155 32.00 4.37 1.23
CA PHE A 155 33.20 5.11 0.81
C PHE A 155 33.15 6.61 1.11
N GLY A 156 31.95 7.19 1.23
CA GLY A 156 31.75 8.59 1.63
C GLY A 156 32.13 8.89 3.09
N SER A 157 32.20 7.86 3.94
CA SER A 157 32.51 8.02 5.38
C SER A 157 34.01 8.18 5.69
N TYR A 158 34.90 8.06 4.69
CA TYR A 158 36.35 8.23 4.86
C TYR A 158 36.86 9.64 4.50
N LYS A 159 35.97 10.63 4.39
CA LYS A 159 36.32 12.04 4.25
C LYS A 159 35.65 12.87 5.35
N VAL A 160 36.14 12.71 6.57
CA VAL A 160 36.03 13.72 7.64
C VAL A 160 37.34 13.76 8.39
#